data_AF-A0A8J2L1C2-F1
#
_entry.id   AF-A0A8J2L1C2-F1
#
_cell.length_a   1.000
_cell.length_b   1.000
_cell.length_c   1.000
_cell.angle_alpha   90.00
_cell.angle_beta   90.00
_cell.angle_gamma   90.00
#
_symmetry.space_group_name_H-M   'P 1'
#
loop_
_entity.id
_entity.type
_entity.pdbx_description
1 polymer ?
#
loop_
_entity_poly.entity_id
_entity_poly.type
_entity_poly.pdbx_seq_one_letter_code
_entity_poly.pdbx_strand_id
1 'polypeptide(L)'
;MPDVYNRRHTSVCGYRGKCLQKNSICNGIDDCPDGSDESPEICVGNRQLIPSSVSECDPPILTSGVEITSCKNVDSSSCGLKDDQRLGTFLNITCSKYHISKYSYNSVRIQCTQGGQWEFEKPFSCSRDCGLLDESKSQSKMPWNVNIFAGSYAPVFIC
;
A
#
# COMPACT_ATOMS: atom_id res chain seq x y z
N MET A 1 30.17 -29.45 -39.70
CA MET A 1 31.25 -28.69 -39.04
C MET A 1 30.69 -28.16 -37.73
N PRO A 2 31.40 -28.30 -36.59
CA PRO A 2 30.79 -28.29 -35.28
C PRO A 2 30.99 -26.95 -34.57
N ASP A 3 29.90 -26.33 -34.09
CA ASP A 3 29.99 -25.19 -33.17
C ASP A 3 29.67 -25.65 -31.74
N VAL A 4 30.73 -26.13 -31.10
CA VAL A 4 30.85 -26.28 -29.67
C VAL A 4 30.90 -24.88 -29.06
N TYR A 5 29.75 -24.31 -28.67
CA TYR A 5 29.77 -23.18 -27.73
C TYR A 5 28.56 -23.13 -26.80
N ASN A 6 28.85 -23.49 -25.54
CA ASN A 6 28.23 -23.04 -24.31
C ASN A 6 27.01 -23.81 -23.77
N ARG A 7 27.32 -24.71 -22.83
CA ARG A 7 26.39 -25.42 -21.93
C ARG A 7 25.69 -24.46 -20.96
N ARG A 8 24.72 -23.66 -21.44
CA ARG A 8 23.90 -22.77 -20.59
C ARG A 8 22.39 -22.90 -20.79
N HIS A 9 21.92 -23.91 -21.51
CA HIS A 9 20.48 -24.10 -21.75
C HIS A 9 19.98 -25.26 -20.87
N THR A 10 19.38 -24.91 -19.73
CA THR A 10 18.61 -25.84 -18.91
C THR A 10 17.24 -26.02 -19.57
N SER A 11 16.85 -27.25 -19.88
CA SER A 11 15.53 -27.58 -20.42
C SER A 11 14.49 -27.37 -19.32
N VAL A 12 13.69 -26.31 -19.41
CA VAL A 12 12.76 -25.88 -18.37
C VAL A 12 11.30 -26.29 -18.64
N CYS A 13 10.86 -26.36 -19.91
CA CYS A 13 9.47 -26.75 -20.20
C CYS A 13 9.26 -28.27 -20.06
N GLY A 14 8.32 -28.68 -19.18
CA GLY A 14 8.05 -30.09 -18.86
C GLY A 14 7.54 -30.93 -20.03
N TYR A 15 6.84 -30.34 -21.01
CA TYR A 15 6.17 -31.13 -22.04
C TYR A 15 6.96 -31.32 -23.35
N ARG A 16 7.99 -30.51 -23.64
CA ARG A 16 8.78 -30.64 -24.89
C ARG A 16 10.27 -30.31 -24.77
N GLY A 17 10.79 -30.07 -23.57
CA GLY A 17 12.21 -29.76 -23.38
C GLY A 17 12.67 -28.56 -24.22
N LYS A 18 11.83 -27.51 -24.30
CA LYS A 18 12.19 -26.28 -25.02
C LYS A 18 13.36 -25.60 -24.30
N CYS A 19 14.40 -25.27 -25.06
CA CYS A 19 15.56 -24.53 -24.56
C CYS A 19 15.18 -23.05 -24.45
N LEU A 20 14.96 -22.57 -23.23
CA LEU A 20 14.78 -21.15 -22.96
C LEU A 20 16.13 -20.53 -22.58
N GLN A 21 16.28 -19.23 -22.87
CA GLN A 21 17.41 -18.48 -22.34
C GLN A 21 17.24 -18.34 -20.82
N LYS A 22 18.34 -18.23 -20.07
CA LYS A 22 18.29 -18.03 -18.61
C LYS A 22 17.47 -16.82 -18.18
N ASN A 23 17.40 -15.79 -19.02
CA ASN A 23 16.62 -14.57 -18.80
C ASN A 23 15.14 -14.72 -19.17
N SER A 24 14.77 -15.80 -19.84
CA SER A 24 13.39 -16.19 -20.14
C SER A 24 12.88 -17.23 -19.14
N ILE A 25 13.65 -17.53 -18.11
CA ILE A 25 13.22 -18.38 -17.01
C ILE A 25 12.99 -17.44 -15.85
N CYS A 26 11.79 -17.46 -15.32
CA CYS A 26 11.38 -16.58 -14.26
C CYS A 26 11.35 -15.09 -14.67
N ASN A 27 10.63 -14.72 -15.74
CA ASN A 27 10.62 -13.35 -16.26
C ASN A 27 9.25 -12.63 -16.19
N GLY A 28 8.21 -13.29 -15.67
CA GLY A 28 6.83 -12.78 -15.60
C GLY A 28 6.01 -13.03 -16.87
N ILE A 29 6.53 -13.80 -17.82
CA ILE A 29 5.92 -14.06 -19.13
C ILE A 29 5.94 -15.57 -19.36
N ASP A 30 4.79 -16.15 -19.69
CA ASP A 30 4.71 -17.57 -20.02
C ASP A 30 5.41 -17.87 -21.37
N ASP A 31 6.71 -18.16 -21.35
CA ASP A 31 7.50 -18.54 -22.54
C ASP A 31 7.35 -20.04 -22.87
N CYS A 32 6.92 -20.86 -21.90
CA CYS A 32 6.41 -22.21 -22.12
C CYS A 32 4.89 -22.21 -22.38
N PRO A 33 4.38 -23.09 -23.27
CA PRO A 33 2.94 -23.24 -23.50
C PRO A 33 2.16 -23.72 -22.27
N ASP A 34 2.86 -24.23 -21.26
CA ASP A 34 2.32 -24.72 -19.98
C ASP A 34 2.68 -23.79 -18.81
N GLY A 35 3.34 -22.65 -19.07
CA GLY A 35 3.83 -21.71 -18.04
C GLY A 35 4.85 -22.29 -17.06
N SER A 36 5.42 -23.48 -17.34
CA SER A 36 6.32 -24.16 -16.40
C SER A 36 7.60 -23.37 -16.11
N ASP A 37 8.04 -22.52 -17.04
CA ASP A 37 9.17 -21.60 -16.85
C ASP A 37 8.96 -20.55 -15.76
N GLU A 38 7.71 -20.35 -15.38
CA GLU A 38 7.26 -19.43 -14.34
C GLU A 38 6.81 -20.19 -13.07
N SER A 39 6.95 -21.51 -13.07
CA SER A 39 6.49 -22.34 -11.95
C SER A 39 7.38 -22.14 -10.70
N PRO A 40 6.78 -22.12 -9.50
CA PRO A 40 7.51 -21.88 -8.25
C PRO A 40 8.54 -22.98 -7.96
N GLU A 41 8.34 -24.20 -8.47
CA GLU A 41 9.27 -25.32 -8.32
C GLU A 41 10.57 -25.14 -9.13
N ILE A 42 10.52 -24.39 -10.22
CA ILE A 42 11.66 -24.13 -11.11
C ILE A 42 12.35 -22.80 -10.76
N CYS A 43 11.59 -21.81 -10.28
CA CYS A 43 12.11 -20.51 -9.84
C CYS A 43 12.74 -20.53 -8.44
N VAL A 44 12.91 -21.71 -7.81
CA VAL A 44 13.61 -21.87 -6.52
C VAL A 44 15.08 -21.47 -6.67
N GLY A 45 15.37 -20.20 -6.39
CA GLY A 45 16.71 -19.61 -6.43
C GLY A 45 16.95 -18.59 -7.53
N ASN A 46 16.01 -18.39 -8.47
CA ASN A 46 16.06 -17.26 -9.38
C ASN A 46 15.19 -16.14 -8.81
N ARG A 47 15.84 -15.12 -8.24
CA ARG A 47 15.25 -13.91 -7.60
C ARG A 47 14.30 -13.09 -8.48
N GLN A 48 14.03 -13.55 -9.70
CA GLN A 48 13.29 -12.84 -10.72
C GLN A 48 11.81 -13.29 -10.80
N LEU A 49 11.42 -14.44 -10.21
CA LEU A 49 10.02 -14.78 -9.86
C LEU A 49 9.84 -15.43 -8.50
N ILE A 50 10.59 -14.91 -7.56
CA ILE A 50 9.95 -14.65 -6.29
C ILE A 50 9.67 -13.15 -6.42
N PRO A 51 8.47 -12.61 -6.18
CA PRO A 51 8.45 -11.23 -5.76
C PRO A 51 9.47 -11.18 -4.61
N SER A 52 10.61 -10.51 -4.82
CA SER A 52 11.64 -10.32 -3.80
C SER A 52 11.13 -9.37 -2.71
N SER A 53 9.83 -9.43 -2.40
CA SER A 53 9.07 -8.43 -1.68
C SER A 53 7.85 -8.99 -0.94
N VAL A 54 7.79 -10.29 -0.60
CA VAL A 54 6.93 -10.71 0.55
C VAL A 54 7.64 -10.43 1.88
N SER A 55 8.36 -9.32 1.93
CA SER A 55 8.90 -8.70 3.13
C SER A 55 8.38 -7.28 3.28
N GLU A 56 7.34 -6.92 2.53
CA GLU A 56 6.77 -5.57 2.50
C GLU A 56 5.26 -5.69 2.70
N CYS A 57 4.76 -5.02 3.72
CA CYS A 57 3.33 -4.83 3.91
C CYS A 57 2.84 -3.83 2.86
N ASP A 58 1.61 -4.02 2.36
CA ASP A 58 0.97 -2.96 1.56
C ASP A 58 0.98 -1.66 2.37
N PRO A 59 1.12 -0.47 1.76
CA PRO A 59 1.02 0.79 2.49
C PRO A 59 -0.30 0.80 3.28
N PRO A 60 -0.30 1.19 4.56
CA PRO A 60 -1.50 1.15 5.38
C PRO A 60 -2.57 2.01 4.72
N ILE A 61 -3.73 1.42 4.42
CA ILE A 61 -4.87 2.13 3.84
C ILE A 61 -5.48 3.00 4.94
N LEU A 62 -4.87 4.15 5.18
CA LEU A 62 -5.35 5.13 6.15
C LEU A 62 -6.45 5.96 5.51
N THR A 63 -7.63 5.98 6.15
CA THR A 63 -8.73 6.84 5.75
C THR A 63 -8.37 8.31 5.97
N SER A 64 -8.98 9.21 5.19
CA SER A 64 -8.81 10.65 5.35
C SER A 64 -9.14 11.05 6.80
N GLY A 65 -8.15 11.55 7.54
CA GLY A 65 -8.33 11.93 8.94
C GLY A 65 -7.45 11.17 9.94
N VAL A 66 -6.62 10.22 9.50
CA VAL A 66 -5.70 9.43 10.35
C VAL A 66 -4.25 9.74 9.97
N GLU A 67 -3.37 9.81 10.98
CA GLU A 67 -1.92 9.99 10.81
C GLU A 67 -1.12 8.93 11.58
N ILE A 68 0.09 8.64 11.10
CA ILE A 68 1.01 7.69 11.74
C ILE A 68 1.89 8.46 12.72
N THR A 69 1.80 8.15 14.00
CA THR A 69 2.58 8.81 15.07
C THR A 69 3.91 8.10 15.31
N SER A 70 3.95 6.78 15.16
CA SER A 70 5.13 5.97 15.44
C SER A 70 5.13 4.70 14.62
N CYS A 71 6.33 4.29 14.18
CA CYS A 71 6.57 2.99 13.61
C CYS A 71 7.67 2.26 14.38
N LYS A 72 7.45 0.98 14.67
CA LYS A 72 8.46 0.10 15.26
C LYS A 72 8.45 -1.25 14.56
N ASN A 73 9.65 -1.72 14.24
CA ASN A 73 9.84 -3.06 13.73
C ASN A 73 10.31 -3.98 14.86
N VAL A 74 10.02 -5.28 14.77
CA VAL A 74 10.44 -6.28 15.77
C VAL A 74 11.97 -6.38 15.85
N ASP A 75 12.65 -6.17 14.72
CA ASP A 75 14.11 -6.30 14.59
C ASP A 75 14.85 -4.96 14.52
N SER A 76 14.14 -3.82 14.45
CA SER A 76 14.74 -2.48 14.32
C SER A 76 13.90 -1.41 15.01
N SER A 77 14.55 -0.59 15.85
CA SER A 77 13.90 0.39 16.73
C SER A 77 13.17 1.54 16.02
N SER A 78 13.36 1.70 14.71
CA SER A 78 12.72 2.74 13.88
C SER A 78 12.61 2.25 12.44
N CYS A 79 11.40 2.26 11.86
CA CYS A 79 11.21 1.95 10.44
C CYS A 79 11.19 3.23 9.59
N GLY A 80 11.74 3.15 8.38
CA GLY A 80 11.52 4.15 7.34
C GLY A 80 10.21 3.84 6.62
N LEU A 81 9.26 4.76 6.63
CA LEU A 81 7.94 4.67 5.97
C LEU A 81 7.97 4.42 4.44
N LYS A 82 9.16 4.27 3.84
CA LYS A 82 9.37 4.10 2.40
C LYS A 82 10.22 2.90 1.97
N ASP A 83 10.94 2.23 2.87
CA ASP A 83 11.92 1.21 2.45
C ASP A 83 12.00 -0.04 3.37
N ASP A 84 11.26 -0.11 4.48
CA ASP A 84 11.45 -1.19 5.46
C ASP A 84 10.16 -1.57 6.22
N GLN A 85 9.06 -1.83 5.49
CA GLN A 85 7.80 -2.34 6.07
C GLN A 85 7.84 -3.88 6.20
N ARG A 86 8.75 -4.43 7.02
CA ARG A 86 8.85 -5.88 7.22
C ARG A 86 7.64 -6.46 7.94
N LEU A 87 7.37 -7.74 7.69
CA LEU A 87 6.37 -8.53 8.41
C LEU A 87 6.57 -8.39 9.93
N GLY A 88 5.49 -8.22 10.69
CA GLY A 88 5.56 -7.96 12.14
C GLY A 88 5.79 -6.50 12.53
N THR A 89 5.92 -5.58 11.57
CA THR A 89 5.91 -4.13 11.87
C THR A 89 4.59 -3.74 12.53
N PHE A 90 4.68 -2.89 13.55
CA PHE A 90 3.51 -2.27 14.15
C PHE A 90 3.61 -0.74 14.09
N LEU A 91 2.49 -0.13 13.73
CA LEU A 91 2.32 1.32 13.65
C LEU A 91 1.37 1.77 14.74
N ASN A 92 1.66 2.90 15.36
CA ASN A 92 0.69 3.62 16.17
C ASN A 92 0.12 4.75 15.33
N ILE A 93 -1.20 4.80 15.24
CA ILE A 93 -1.94 5.78 14.46
C ILE A 93 -2.83 6.63 15.38
N THR A 94 -2.98 7.89 15.05
CA THR A 94 -3.82 8.88 15.75
C THR A 94 -4.70 9.61 14.77
N CYS A 95 -5.70 10.34 15.26
CA CYS A 95 -6.45 11.26 14.40
C CYS A 95 -5.57 12.44 13.99
N SER A 96 -5.60 12.77 12.70
CA SER A 96 -4.92 13.93 12.12
C SER A 96 -5.41 15.23 12.73
N LYS A 97 -4.66 16.32 12.51
CA LYS A 97 -5.09 17.67 12.93
C LYS A 97 -6.54 17.95 12.54
N TYR A 98 -7.31 18.54 13.46
CA TYR A 98 -8.73 18.84 13.32
C TYR A 98 -9.64 17.61 13.23
N HIS A 99 -9.20 16.46 13.73
CA HIS A 99 -10.03 15.27 13.89
C HIS A 99 -9.93 14.72 15.31
N ILE A 100 -11.02 14.13 15.79
CA ILE A 100 -11.14 13.49 17.11
C ILE A 100 -11.55 12.02 16.94
N SER A 101 -11.10 11.17 17.87
CA SER A 101 -11.50 9.76 17.88
C SER A 101 -12.94 9.62 18.36
N LYS A 102 -13.66 8.67 17.76
CA LYS A 102 -15.03 8.31 18.21
C LYS A 102 -15.06 7.39 19.43
N TYR A 103 -13.88 7.01 19.94
CA TYR A 103 -13.71 6.04 21.01
C TYR A 103 -12.94 6.66 22.17
N SER A 104 -12.96 6.03 23.35
CA SER A 104 -12.27 6.51 24.55
C SER A 104 -10.73 6.52 24.48
N TYR A 105 -10.16 6.16 23.33
CA TYR A 105 -8.72 6.16 23.05
C TYR A 105 -8.42 7.03 21.83
N ASN A 106 -7.33 7.79 21.91
CA ASN A 106 -6.90 8.71 20.84
C ASN A 106 -5.89 8.08 19.88
N SER A 107 -5.39 6.89 20.23
CA SER A 107 -4.41 6.15 19.46
C SER A 107 -4.76 4.67 19.43
N VAL A 108 -4.50 4.01 18.30
CA VAL A 108 -4.57 2.55 18.16
C VAL A 108 -3.29 2.02 17.53
N ARG A 109 -2.97 0.77 17.83
CA ARG A 109 -1.89 0.05 17.16
C ARG A 109 -2.47 -0.81 16.02
N ILE A 110 -1.80 -0.75 14.87
CA ILE A 110 -2.04 -1.66 13.76
C ILE A 110 -0.79 -2.50 13.53
N GLN A 111 -0.97 -3.77 13.20
CA GLN A 111 0.13 -4.71 13.00
C GLN A 111 0.06 -5.34 11.61
N CYS A 112 1.21 -5.44 10.96
CA CYS A 112 1.32 -6.18 9.73
C CYS A 112 1.44 -7.68 10.01
N THR A 113 0.47 -8.43 9.50
CA THR A 113 0.36 -9.88 9.64
C THR A 113 1.26 -10.61 8.64
N GLN A 114 1.44 -11.93 8.82
CA GLN A 114 2.20 -12.77 7.88
C GLN A 114 1.59 -12.82 6.47
N GLY A 115 0.34 -12.39 6.30
CA GLY A 115 -0.32 -12.28 5.01
C GLY A 115 -0.07 -10.95 4.27
N GLY A 116 0.80 -10.07 4.79
CA GLY A 116 1.10 -8.77 4.18
C GLY A 116 0.02 -7.70 4.40
N GLN A 117 -1.01 -8.00 5.21
CA GLN A 117 -2.13 -7.10 5.50
C GLN A 117 -2.02 -6.47 6.88
N TRP A 118 -2.48 -5.21 7.00
CA TRP A 118 -2.59 -4.49 8.27
C TRP A 118 -3.88 -4.86 9.01
N GLU A 119 -3.74 -5.28 10.25
CA GLU A 119 -4.85 -5.58 11.15
C GLU A 119 -4.90 -4.58 12.31
N PHE A 120 -6.12 -4.17 12.68
CA PHE A 120 -6.37 -3.26 13.79
C PHE A 120 -6.53 -4.04 15.09
N GLU A 121 -5.78 -3.67 16.13
CA GLU A 121 -5.99 -4.27 17.46
C GLU A 121 -7.38 -3.91 18.04
N LYS A 122 -7.90 -2.73 17.69
CA LYS A 122 -9.18 -2.19 18.17
C LYS A 122 -9.87 -1.36 17.07
N PRO A 123 -11.21 -1.28 17.06
CA PRO A 123 -11.91 -0.45 16.08
C PRO A 123 -11.54 1.03 16.26
N PHE A 124 -11.04 1.69 15.21
CA PHE A 124 -10.61 3.08 15.30
C PHE A 124 -11.20 3.90 14.16
N SER A 125 -11.79 5.04 14.50
CA SER A 125 -12.42 5.94 13.53
C SER A 125 -12.31 7.37 14.01
N CYS A 126 -11.91 8.24 13.09
CA CYS A 126 -11.78 9.68 13.32
C CYS A 126 -12.95 10.42 12.69
N SER A 127 -13.48 11.41 13.41
CA SER A 127 -14.44 12.40 12.89
C SER A 127 -13.81 13.77 12.92
N ARG A 128 -14.23 14.66 12.00
CA ARG A 128 -13.81 16.05 12.04
C ARG A 128 -14.19 16.68 13.37
N ASP A 129 -13.24 17.38 13.97
CA ASP A 129 -13.48 18.18 15.15
C ASP A 129 -14.17 19.48 14.72
N CYS A 130 -15.33 19.77 15.30
CA CYS A 130 -16.18 20.90 14.92
C CYS A 130 -16.33 21.89 16.06
N GLY A 131 -16.61 23.15 15.74
CA GLY A 131 -16.76 24.21 16.75
C GLY A 131 -15.45 24.75 17.33
N LEU A 132 -14.29 24.26 16.89
CA LEU A 132 -12.99 24.84 17.24
C LEU A 132 -12.76 26.18 16.51
N LEU A 133 -12.45 27.22 17.28
CA LEU A 133 -11.92 28.49 16.78
C LEU A 133 -10.41 28.50 17.03
N ASP A 134 -9.63 28.69 15.97
CA ASP A 134 -8.18 28.82 16.08
C ASP A 134 -7.86 30.23 16.60
N GLU A 135 -7.68 30.38 17.91
CA GLU A 135 -7.42 31.67 18.58
C GLU A 135 -6.15 32.36 18.05
N SER A 136 -5.23 31.60 17.44
CA SER A 136 -4.01 32.16 16.83
C SER A 136 -4.28 32.92 15.53
N LYS A 137 -5.45 32.69 14.91
CA LYS A 137 -5.92 33.45 13.75
C LYS A 137 -6.87 34.54 14.23
N SER A 138 -6.30 35.69 14.57
CA SER A 138 -7.06 36.93 14.80
C SER A 138 -7.76 37.35 13.52
N GLN A 139 -8.90 36.73 13.25
CA GLN A 139 -9.89 37.21 12.31
C GLN A 139 -11.23 36.63 12.75
N SER A 140 -12.21 37.50 12.96
CA SER A 140 -13.59 37.22 13.35
C SER A 140 -14.37 36.39 12.31
N LYS A 141 -13.70 35.48 11.61
CA LYS A 141 -14.24 34.64 10.55
C LYS A 141 -14.48 33.26 11.13
N MET A 142 -15.71 33.03 11.56
CA MET A 142 -16.17 31.71 11.98
C MET A 142 -16.04 30.74 10.79
N PRO A 143 -15.32 29.61 10.93
CA PRO A 143 -15.04 28.72 9.81
C PRO A 143 -16.28 28.00 9.27
N TRP A 144 -17.36 27.95 10.05
CA TRP A 144 -18.66 27.40 9.64
C TRP A 144 -19.59 28.43 8.98
N ASN A 145 -19.20 29.70 8.88
CA ASN A 145 -20.04 30.70 8.20
C ASN A 145 -19.98 30.49 6.68
N VAL A 146 -21.16 30.28 6.09
CA VAL A 146 -21.34 30.11 4.65
C VAL A 146 -22.20 31.23 4.09
N ASN A 147 -21.85 31.73 2.91
CA ASN A 147 -22.68 32.66 2.16
C ASN A 147 -23.48 31.86 1.13
N ILE A 148 -24.81 31.92 1.22
CA ILE A 148 -25.72 31.26 0.29
C ILE A 148 -26.32 32.34 -0.60
N PHE A 149 -26.07 32.24 -1.92
CA PHE A 149 -26.63 33.16 -2.90
C PHE A 149 -27.74 32.44 -3.68
N ALA A 150 -28.97 32.96 -3.61
CA ALA A 150 -30.08 32.47 -4.41
C ALA A 150 -30.13 33.24 -5.73
N GLY A 151 -29.99 32.53 -6.85
CA GLY A 151 -30.20 33.12 -8.18
C GLY A 151 -31.69 33.19 -8.50
N SER A 152 -32.18 34.36 -8.89
CA SER A 152 -33.52 34.52 -9.46
C SER A 152 -33.50 34.11 -10.94
N TYR A 153 -34.00 32.91 -11.24
CA TYR A 153 -34.26 32.49 -12.62
C TYR A 153 -35.59 33.11 -13.08
N ALA A 154 -35.52 34.12 -13.95
CA ALA A 154 -36.68 34.62 -14.67
C ALA A 154 -36.75 33.87 -16.02
N PRO A 155 -37.78 33.05 -16.27
CA PRO A 155 -37.97 32.47 -17.60
C PRO A 155 -38.22 33.61 -18.60
N VAL A 156 -37.37 33.69 -19.62
CA VAL A 156 -37.56 34.59 -20.75
C VAL A 156 -38.66 33.98 -21.63
N PHE A 157 -39.87 34.50 -21.53
CA PHE A 157 -40.93 34.17 -22.47
C PHE A 157 -40.72 35.00 -23.74
N ILE A 158 -40.37 34.33 -24.83
CA ILE A 158 -40.33 34.93 -26.18
C ILE A 158 -41.75 34.78 -26.73
N CYS A 159 -42.45 35.91 -26.92
CA CYS A 159 -43.72 35.97 -27.64
C CYS A 159 -43.48 36.02 -29.15
#